data_AF-A0A8S3KEI5-F1
#
_entry.id   AF-A0A8S3KEI5-F1
#
_cell.length_a   1.000
_cell.length_b   1.000
_cell.length_c   1.000
_cell.angle_alpha   90.00
_cell.angle_beta   90.00
_cell.angle_gamma   90.00
#
_symmetry.space_group_name_H-M   'P 1'
#
loop_
_entity.id
_entity.type
_entity.pdbx_description
1 polymer ?
#
loop_
_entity_poly.entity_id
_entity_poly.type
_entity_poly.pdbx_seq_one_letter_code
_entity_poly.pdbx_strand_id
1 'polypeptide(L)'
;MTPHEKQVLMFSATLSKEIRPVCKKFMQHPMEIYIDNETKLTLHGLHQHYVKLRENEKNRKLIDLLDKLEFNQVVIFVKSVPRCTALCKLLTEQNFPAVEIHRGMPQEERLARYKEFKEFQTRILV
;
A
#
# COMPACT_ATOMS: atom_id res chain seq x y z
N MET A 1 -25.03 0.87 -19.45
CA MET A 1 -25.46 -0.49 -19.07
C MET A 1 -24.61 -1.50 -19.82
N THR A 2 -24.16 -2.56 -19.16
CA THR A 2 -23.43 -3.65 -19.84
C THR A 2 -24.41 -4.75 -20.27
N PRO A 3 -24.09 -5.55 -21.31
CA PRO A 3 -24.92 -6.69 -21.72
C PRO A 3 -25.25 -7.61 -20.55
N HIS A 4 -26.47 -8.17 -20.54
CA HIS A 4 -26.89 -9.10 -19.49
C HIS A 4 -26.07 -10.39 -19.55
N GLU A 5 -25.81 -10.88 -20.76
CA GLU A 5 -24.93 -12.01 -21.04
C GLU A 5 -23.50 -11.52 -21.23
N LYS A 6 -22.64 -11.81 -20.25
CA LYS A 6 -21.22 -11.47 -20.29
C LYS A 6 -20.46 -12.36 -19.31
N GLN A 7 -19.18 -12.55 -19.58
CA GLN A 7 -18.26 -13.11 -18.59
C GLN A 7 -17.92 -12.03 -17.55
N VAL A 8 -17.98 -12.40 -16.27
CA VAL A 8 -17.58 -11.54 -15.15
C VAL A 8 -16.52 -12.27 -14.35
N LEU A 9 -15.38 -11.60 -14.14
CA LEU A 9 -14.27 -12.08 -13.32
C LEU A 9 -14.11 -11.15 -12.13
N MET A 10 -13.91 -11.71 -10.94
CA MET A 10 -13.66 -10.96 -9.71
C MET A 10 -12.39 -11.47 -9.03
N PHE A 11 -11.50 -10.55 -8.69
CA PHE A 11 -10.23 -10.85 -8.02
C PHE A 11 -10.14 -10.04 -6.72
N SER A 12 -9.83 -10.71 -5.60
CA SER A 12 -9.60 -10.05 -4.33
C SER A 12 -8.60 -10.84 -3.49
N ALA A 13 -7.72 -10.14 -2.79
CA ALA A 13 -6.83 -10.73 -1.80
C ALA A 13 -7.58 -11.16 -0.52
N THR A 14 -8.71 -10.51 -0.21
CA THR A 14 -9.54 -10.79 0.96
C THR A 14 -11.01 -10.79 0.57
N LEU A 15 -11.76 -11.85 0.91
CA LEU A 15 -13.20 -11.92 0.63
C LEU A 15 -13.98 -12.14 1.93
N SER A 16 -14.50 -11.05 2.51
CA SER A 16 -15.37 -11.15 3.68
C SER A 16 -16.70 -11.82 3.33
N LYS A 17 -17.34 -12.45 4.33
CA LYS A 17 -18.65 -13.11 4.14
C LYS A 17 -19.73 -12.13 3.67
N GLU A 18 -19.63 -10.87 4.08
CA GLU A 18 -20.58 -9.80 3.75
C GLU A 18 -20.55 -9.39 2.28
N ILE A 19 -19.40 -9.53 1.61
CA ILE A 19 -19.23 -9.14 0.20
C ILE A 19 -19.71 -10.24 -0.76
N ARG A 20 -19.76 -11.51 -0.32
CA ARG A 20 -20.14 -12.66 -1.15
C ARG A 20 -21.51 -12.52 -1.82
N PRO A 21 -22.60 -12.09 -1.13
CA PRO A 21 -23.90 -11.92 -1.78
C PRO A 21 -23.88 -10.85 -2.88
N VAL A 22 -23.04 -9.82 -2.74
CA VAL A 22 -22.89 -8.77 -3.75
C VAL A 22 -22.22 -9.36 -4.99
N CYS A 23 -21.11 -10.09 -4.83
CA CYS A 23 -20.42 -10.77 -5.93
C CYS A 23 -21.36 -11.70 -6.72
N LYS A 24 -22.19 -12.49 -6.03
CA LYS A 24 -23.16 -13.41 -6.66
C LYS A 24 -24.25 -12.71 -7.47
N LYS A 25 -24.59 -11.45 -7.18
CA LYS A 25 -25.55 -10.68 -8.00
C LYS A 25 -24.98 -10.30 -9.37
N PHE A 26 -23.66 -10.25 -9.51
CA PHE A 26 -23.00 -9.87 -10.75
C PHE A 26 -22.51 -11.06 -11.58
N MET A 27 -22.57 -12.29 -11.06
CA MET A 27 -22.04 -13.48 -11.70
C MET A 27 -23.12 -14.56 -11.80
N GLN A 28 -23.19 -15.24 -12.94
CA GLN A 28 -24.04 -16.40 -13.15
C GLN A 28 -23.20 -17.67 -12.94
N HIS A 29 -23.58 -18.50 -11.97
CA HIS A 29 -22.88 -19.76 -11.63
C HIS A 29 -21.34 -19.64 -11.59
N PRO A 30 -20.77 -18.74 -10.77
CA PRO A 30 -19.33 -18.50 -10.76
C PRO A 30 -18.55 -19.73 -10.32
N MET A 31 -17.42 -19.99 -10.98
CA MET A 31 -16.37 -20.85 -10.43
C MET A 31 -15.68 -20.07 -9.30
N GLU A 32 -15.82 -20.55 -8.06
CA GLU A 32 -15.19 -19.94 -6.89
C GLU A 32 -13.85 -20.64 -6.60
N ILE A 33 -12.73 -19.95 -6.82
CA ILE A 33 -11.39 -20.45 -6.49
C ILE A 33 -10.95 -19.78 -5.19
N TYR A 34 -10.90 -20.56 -4.11
CA TYR A 34 -10.37 -20.13 -2.83
C TYR A 34 -8.94 -20.63 -2.67
N ILE A 35 -8.01 -19.70 -2.47
CA ILE A 35 -6.68 -20.04 -1.97
C ILE A 35 -6.79 -20.06 -0.44
N ASP A 36 -7.58 -20.99 0.08
CA ASP A 36 -7.84 -21.13 1.52
C ASP A 36 -6.59 -21.70 2.19
N ASN A 37 -5.84 -20.81 2.82
CA ASN A 37 -5.10 -21.08 4.02
C ASN A 37 -4.99 -19.75 4.75
N GLU A 38 -5.83 -19.54 5.77
CA GLU A 38 -5.70 -18.38 6.67
C GLU A 38 -4.29 -18.31 7.28
N THR A 39 -3.58 -19.45 7.36
CA THR A 39 -2.16 -19.61 7.73
C THR A 39 -1.15 -19.28 6.62
N LYS A 40 -1.56 -19.22 5.34
CA LYS A 40 -0.73 -18.77 4.20
C LYS A 40 -0.99 -17.32 3.80
N LEU A 41 -2.06 -16.68 4.30
CA LEU A 41 -2.26 -15.23 4.15
C LEU A 41 -1.23 -14.43 4.95
N THR A 42 -0.66 -15.00 6.01
CA THR A 42 0.65 -14.57 6.49
C THR A 42 1.69 -14.94 5.45
N LEU A 43 1.98 -13.98 4.56
CA LEU A 43 3.05 -14.03 3.57
C LEU A 43 4.29 -14.69 4.20
N HIS A 44 4.58 -15.94 3.83
CA HIS A 44 5.78 -16.62 4.32
C HIS A 44 7.01 -15.82 3.89
N GLY A 45 7.85 -15.43 4.86
CA GLY A 45 8.97 -14.51 4.66
C GLY A 45 8.66 -13.04 4.97
N LEU A 46 7.41 -12.68 5.26
CA LEU A 46 7.06 -11.36 5.77
C LEU A 46 7.14 -11.32 7.29
N HIS A 47 8.15 -10.62 7.80
CA HIS A 47 8.28 -10.33 9.22
C HIS A 47 7.40 -9.14 9.60
N GLN A 48 6.50 -9.33 10.57
CA GLN A 48 5.57 -8.31 11.04
C GLN A 48 5.87 -7.94 12.48
N HIS A 49 6.02 -6.64 12.73
CA HIS A 49 6.30 -6.08 14.04
C HIS A 49 5.42 -4.86 14.29
N TYR A 50 5.21 -4.52 15.56
CA TYR A 50 4.54 -3.29 15.95
C TYR A 50 5.34 -2.56 17.03
N VAL A 51 5.21 -1.24 17.06
CA VAL A 51 5.78 -0.40 18.12
C VAL A 51 4.64 0.43 18.70
N LYS A 52 4.46 0.40 20.02
CA LYS A 52 3.51 1.27 20.72
C LYS A 52 4.21 2.56 21.11
N LEU A 53 3.74 3.69 20.58
CA LEU A 53 4.29 5.01 20.85
C LEU A 53 3.23 6.10 20.70
N ARG A 54 3.52 7.29 21.19
CA ARG A 54 2.70 8.49 21.01
C ARG A 54 2.93 9.10 19.63
N GLU A 55 1.98 9.91 19.18
CA GLU A 55 2.00 10.49 17.85
C GLU A 55 3.24 11.37 17.59
N ASN A 56 3.66 12.15 18.59
CA ASN A 56 4.83 13.03 18.54
C ASN A 56 6.17 12.27 18.54
N GLU A 57 6.18 10.97 18.85
CA GLU A 57 7.39 10.14 18.88
C GLU A 57 7.64 9.45 17.53
N LYS A 58 6.65 9.44 16.62
CA LYS A 58 6.70 8.68 15.35
C LYS A 58 7.85 9.09 14.45
N ASN A 59 8.06 10.40 14.26
CA ASN A 59 9.10 10.89 13.37
C ASN A 59 10.50 10.45 13.85
N ARG A 60 10.78 10.67 15.14
CA ARG A 60 12.05 10.24 15.75
C ARG A 60 12.24 8.72 15.64
N LYS A 61 11.19 7.94 15.93
CA LYS A 61 11.29 6.48 15.87
C LYS A 61 11.45 5.96 14.45
N LEU A 62 10.79 6.59 13.47
CA LEU A 62 10.93 6.24 12.06
C LEU A 62 12.35 6.49 11.56
N ILE A 63 12.94 7.66 11.85
CA ILE A 63 14.32 7.98 11.49
C ILE A 63 15.29 6.96 12.11
N ASP A 64 15.15 6.66 13.42
CA ASP A 64 15.93 5.64 14.11
C ASP A 64 15.85 4.25 13.45
N LEU A 65 14.70 3.88 12.89
CA LEU A 65 14.54 2.63 12.15
C LEU A 65 15.18 2.69 10.76
N LEU A 66 15.06 3.81 10.05
CA LEU A 66 15.66 3.99 8.73
C LEU A 66 17.19 4.01 8.79
N ASP A 67 17.79 4.49 9.89
CA ASP A 67 19.24 4.46 10.10
C ASP A 67 19.78 3.07 10.43
N LYS A 68 19.00 2.27 11.18
CA LYS A 68 19.47 0.99 11.74
C LYS A 68 19.16 -0.21 10.86
N LEU A 69 18.10 -0.12 10.05
CA LEU A 69 17.66 -1.23 9.22
C LEU A 69 18.30 -1.13 7.84
N GLU A 70 18.87 -2.23 7.38
CA GLU A 70 19.27 -2.36 5.99
C GLU A 70 18.04 -2.67 5.13
N PHE A 71 17.81 -1.86 4.10
CA PHE A 71 16.70 -2.05 3.16
C PHE A 71 17.10 -1.58 1.76
N ASN A 72 16.48 -2.14 0.72
CA ASN A 72 16.65 -1.62 -0.65
C ASN A 72 15.74 -0.40 -0.87
N GLN A 73 14.43 -0.59 -0.71
CA GLN A 73 13.41 0.46 -0.76
C GLN A 73 12.38 0.28 0.36
N VAL A 74 11.74 1.38 0.76
CA VAL A 74 10.72 1.40 1.82
C VAL A 74 9.49 2.19 1.34
N VAL A 75 8.31 1.70 1.70
CA VAL A 75 7.04 2.41 1.51
C VAL A 75 6.44 2.76 2.87
N ILE A 76 6.08 4.02 3.08
CA ILE A 76 5.58 4.54 4.36
C ILE A 76 4.16 5.09 4.18
N PHE A 77 3.16 4.33 4.59
CA PHE A 77 1.77 4.75 4.47
C PHE A 77 1.37 5.75 5.56
N VAL A 78 0.76 6.86 5.14
CA VAL A 78 0.16 7.87 6.04
C VAL A 78 -1.32 8.11 5.75
N LYS A 79 -2.05 8.62 6.75
CA LYS A 79 -3.51 8.78 6.67
C LYS A 79 -4.02 9.98 5.86
N SER A 80 -3.19 10.99 5.59
CA SER A 80 -3.64 12.23 4.96
C SER A 80 -2.57 12.91 4.11
N VAL A 81 -3.03 13.68 3.11
CA VAL A 81 -2.17 14.45 2.19
C VAL A 81 -1.20 15.36 2.95
N PRO A 82 -1.62 16.21 3.92
CA PRO A 82 -0.69 17.09 4.60
C PRO A 82 0.42 16.35 5.36
N ARG A 83 0.14 15.13 5.83
CA ARG A 83 1.14 14.31 6.52
C ARG A 83 2.13 13.66 5.56
N CYS A 84 1.67 13.31 4.36
CA CYS A 84 2.51 12.73 3.31
C CYS A 84 3.58 13.75 2.92
N THR A 85 3.14 14.97 2.61
CA THR A 85 4.02 16.10 2.26
C THR A 85 4.93 16.52 3.40
N ALA A 86 4.41 16.65 4.62
CA ALA A 86 5.23 17.01 5.78
C ALA A 86 6.30 15.95 6.08
N LEU A 87 5.96 14.66 5.97
CA LEU A 87 6.91 13.57 6.23
C LEU A 87 7.94 13.45 5.11
N CYS A 88 7.53 13.52 3.84
CA CYS A 88 8.45 13.50 2.72
C CYS A 88 9.46 14.65 2.81
N LYS A 89 8.99 15.87 3.11
CA LYS A 89 9.87 17.03 3.33
C LYS A 89 10.86 16.79 4.47
N LEU A 90 10.39 16.31 5.62
CA LEU A 90 11.24 16.00 6.76
C LEU A 90 12.32 14.97 6.41
N LEU A 91 11.96 13.91 5.68
CA LEU A 91 12.91 12.87 5.27
C LEU A 91 13.97 13.43 4.32
N THR A 92 13.56 14.23 3.33
CA THR A 92 14.49 14.90 2.42
C THR A 92 15.44 15.86 3.15
N GLU A 93 14.94 16.61 4.15
CA GLU A 93 15.76 17.48 5.02
C GLU A 93 16.74 16.69 5.90
N GLN A 94 16.45 15.43 6.21
CA GLN A 94 17.33 14.52 6.94
C GLN A 94 18.25 13.70 6.01
N ASN A 95 18.37 14.08 4.74
CA ASN A 95 19.17 13.40 3.72
C ASN A 95 18.69 11.97 3.37
N PHE A 96 17.41 11.68 3.59
CA PHE A 96 16.77 10.47 3.07
C PHE A 96 16.07 10.80 1.75
N PRO A 97 16.54 10.31 0.59
CA PRO A 97 15.88 10.54 -0.70
C PRO A 97 14.50 9.88 -0.71
N ALA A 98 13.47 10.72 -0.57
CA ALA A 98 12.08 10.31 -0.50
C ALA A 98 11.24 11.01 -1.57
N VAL A 99 10.21 10.31 -2.03
CA VAL A 99 9.20 10.83 -2.95
C VAL A 99 7.81 10.64 -2.35
N GLU A 100 6.89 11.56 -2.62
CA GLU A 100 5.50 11.46 -2.16
C GLU A 100 4.52 11.11 -3.28
N ILE A 101 3.56 10.24 -2.98
CA ILE A 101 2.40 9.98 -3.83
C ILE A 101 1.13 10.03 -3.00
N HIS A 102 0.30 11.05 -3.21
CA HIS A 102 -0.95 11.21 -2.48
C HIS A 102 -2.14 11.53 -3.39
N ARG A 103 -3.35 11.38 -2.84
CA ARG A 103 -4.64 11.57 -3.55
C ARG A 103 -4.90 12.98 -4.09
N GLY A 104 -4.06 13.95 -3.74
CA GLY A 104 -4.20 15.36 -4.13
C GLY A 104 -3.41 15.72 -5.39
N MET A 105 -2.57 14.81 -5.88
CA MET A 105 -1.77 15.04 -7.08
C MET A 105 -2.53 14.66 -8.35
N PRO A 106 -2.27 15.34 -9.48
CA PRO A 106 -2.64 14.88 -10.81
C PRO A 106 -2.19 13.43 -11.06
N GLN A 107 -3.01 12.66 -11.76
CA GLN A 107 -2.71 11.24 -12.01
C GLN A 107 -1.41 11.04 -12.79
N GLU A 108 -1.12 11.91 -13.76
CA GLU A 108 0.13 11.90 -14.52
C GLU A 108 1.35 12.03 -13.62
N GLU A 109 1.33 12.98 -12.68
CA GLU A 109 2.41 13.20 -11.71
C GLU A 109 2.57 12.02 -10.75
N ARG A 110 1.46 11.40 -10.33
CA ARG A 110 1.50 10.18 -9.50
C ARG A 110 2.17 9.03 -10.23
N LEU A 111 1.87 8.86 -11.53
CA LEU A 111 2.47 7.81 -12.35
C LEU A 111 3.95 8.07 -12.62
N ALA A 112 4.34 9.33 -12.84
CA ALA A 112 5.73 9.72 -13.01
C ALA A 112 6.57 9.38 -11.76
N ARG A 113 6.14 9.83 -10.58
CA ARG A 113 6.81 9.52 -9.30
C ARG A 113 6.82 8.03 -8.97
N TYR A 114 5.73 7.33 -9.30
CA TYR A 114 5.68 5.88 -9.13
C TYR A 114 6.70 5.17 -10.02
N LYS A 115 6.88 5.65 -11.25
CA LYS A 115 7.89 5.14 -12.18
C LYS A 115 9.30 5.39 -11.65
N GLU A 116 9.60 6.59 -11.18
CA GLU A 116 10.89 6.94 -10.56
C GLU A 116 11.23 6.00 -9.39
N PHE A 117 10.27 5.75 -8.51
CA PHE A 117 10.42 4.80 -7.41
C PHE A 117 10.64 3.37 -7.94
N LYS A 118 9.85 2.91 -8.91
CA LYS A 118 10.00 1.57 -9.50
C LYS A 118 11.34 1.37 -10.22
N GLU A 119 11.89 2.43 -10.79
CA GLU A 119 13.19 2.47 -11.46
C GLU A 119 14.36 2.70 -10.49
N PHE A 120 14.10 2.62 -9.18
CA PHE A 120 15.10 2.73 -8.12
C PHE A 120 15.78 4.11 -8.02
N GLN A 121 15.18 5.15 -8.61
CA GLN A 121 15.71 6.52 -8.53
C GLN A 121 15.57 7.10 -7.11
N THR A 122 14.58 6.61 -6.36
CA THR A 122 14.37 6.94 -4.94
C THR A 122 14.22 5.67 -4.12
N ARG A 123 14.69 5.72 -2.88
CA ARG A 123 14.65 4.56 -1.97
C ARG A 123 13.42 4.59 -1.06
N ILE A 124 12.80 5.74 -0.83
CA ILE A 124 11.65 5.87 0.07
C ILE A 124 10.46 6.48 -0.68
N LEU A 125 9.30 5.83 -0.56
CA LEU A 125 8.01 6.32 -1.03
C LEU A 125 7.10 6.60 0.17
N VAL A 126 6.51 7.78 0.22
CA VAL A 126 5.55 8.23 1.25
C VAL A 126 4.16 8.43 0.66
#